data_AF-A0A8H3CZF4-F1
#
_entry.id   AF-A0A8H3CZF4-F1
#
_cell.length_a   1.000
_cell.length_b   1.000
_cell.length_c   1.000
_cell.angle_alpha   90.00
_cell.angle_beta   90.00
_cell.angle_gamma   90.00
#
_symmetry.space_group_name_H-M   'P 1'
#
loop_
_entity.id
_entity.type
_entity.pdbx_description
1 polymer ?
#
loop_
_entity_poly.entity_id
_entity_poly.type
_entity_poly.pdbx_seq_one_letter_code
_entity_poly.pdbx_strand_id
1 'polypeptide(L)'
;MWISNCRYSHRSGLAQLYNFTNHHPPRTTLIMLFCPTCANILIISSEASGYNKWACQTCPYEFPITKQMTSRTRLQRKEVDDVLGGDAMWKDVDQTDVACPKCDNGRAYFMQLQIRSADEPMTTFYKCANSQCGHQWRVD
;
A
#
# COMPACT_ATOMS: atom_id res chain seq x y z
N MET A 1 24.33 -58.37 -14.14
CA MET A 1 23.97 -57.75 -15.44
C MET A 1 24.56 -56.34 -15.46
N TRP A 2 25.61 -56.20 -16.26
CA TRP A 2 26.25 -55.01 -16.86
C TRP A 2 26.37 -53.65 -16.14
N ILE A 3 27.61 -53.18 -16.21
CA ILE A 3 28.28 -51.94 -15.79
C ILE A 3 27.80 -50.71 -16.59
N SER A 4 27.79 -49.51 -15.96
CA SER A 4 28.44 -48.25 -16.44
C SER A 4 27.92 -47.02 -15.66
N ASN A 5 28.70 -46.48 -14.72
CA ASN A 5 29.58 -45.30 -14.89
C ASN A 5 28.90 -44.05 -15.49
N CYS A 6 28.64 -43.05 -14.65
CA CYS A 6 28.92 -41.67 -15.02
C CYS A 6 29.66 -40.97 -13.88
N ARG A 7 30.95 -40.74 -14.15
CA ARG A 7 31.94 -40.06 -13.33
C ARG A 7 31.64 -38.56 -13.41
N TYR A 8 31.45 -37.87 -12.28
CA TYR A 8 31.68 -36.43 -12.22
C TYR A 8 32.69 -36.10 -11.12
N SER A 9 33.63 -35.26 -11.54
CA SER A 9 34.93 -34.99 -10.96
C SER A 9 34.85 -34.32 -9.59
N HIS A 10 35.81 -34.68 -8.74
CA HIS A 10 36.28 -33.90 -7.60
C HIS A 10 36.34 -32.40 -7.92
N ARG A 11 35.76 -31.57 -7.03
CA ARG A 11 36.42 -30.33 -6.63
C ARG A 11 36.15 -30.06 -5.15
N SER A 12 37.25 -30.12 -4.42
CA SER A 12 37.48 -29.63 -3.07
C SER A 12 36.76 -28.31 -2.76
N GLY A 13 36.08 -28.25 -1.63
CA GLY A 13 35.54 -27.02 -1.07
C GLY A 13 34.92 -27.30 0.28
N LEU A 14 35.64 -26.91 1.34
CA LEU A 14 35.26 -27.00 2.75
C LEU A 14 33.79 -26.58 2.96
N ALA A 15 32.92 -27.55 3.29
CA ALA A 15 31.64 -27.24 3.92
C ALA A 15 31.93 -26.85 5.38
N GLN A 16 32.29 -25.59 5.59
CA GLN A 16 32.33 -25.00 6.92
C GLN A 16 30.95 -25.16 7.54
N LEU A 17 30.91 -25.90 8.65
CA LEU A 17 29.82 -25.92 9.61
C LEU A 17 29.64 -24.49 10.13
N TYR A 18 28.78 -23.70 9.48
CA TYR A 18 28.32 -22.45 10.06
C TYR A 18 27.29 -22.78 11.14
N ASN A 19 27.81 -22.94 12.35
CA ASN A 19 27.06 -22.72 13.59
C ASN A 19 26.45 -21.32 13.53
N PHE A 20 25.18 -21.23 13.15
CA PHE A 20 24.39 -20.02 13.32
C PHE A 20 24.04 -19.89 14.80
N THR A 21 24.97 -19.29 15.52
CA THR A 21 24.81 -18.77 16.87
C THR A 21 23.52 -17.97 17.00
N ASN A 22 22.82 -18.23 18.10
CA ASN A 22 21.70 -17.47 18.64
C ASN A 22 21.84 -15.95 18.44
N HIS A 23 21.29 -15.42 17.36
CA HIS A 23 20.99 -14.00 17.26
C HIS A 23 19.54 -13.81 17.67
N HIS A 24 19.34 -13.33 18.91
CA HIS A 24 18.06 -12.78 19.33
C HIS A 24 17.74 -11.55 18.45
N PRO A 25 16.62 -11.54 17.69
CA PRO A 25 16.22 -10.36 16.95
C PRO A 25 15.64 -9.29 17.90
N PRO A 26 15.79 -7.98 17.57
CA PRO A 26 15.29 -6.87 18.36
C PRO A 26 13.75 -6.93 18.54
N ARG A 27 13.26 -6.36 19.65
CA ARG A 27 11.88 -6.43 20.19
C ARG A 27 10.80 -5.69 19.38
N THR A 28 10.88 -5.75 18.07
CA THR A 28 9.79 -5.33 17.16
C THR A 28 9.58 -6.48 16.18
N THR A 29 8.78 -7.45 16.62
CA THR A 29 8.49 -8.68 15.88
C THR A 29 7.72 -8.33 14.60
N LEU A 30 8.45 -8.12 13.49
CA LEU A 30 7.86 -8.07 12.16
C LEU A 30 7.36 -9.48 11.80
N ILE A 31 6.05 -9.58 11.67
CA ILE A 31 5.33 -10.80 11.30
C ILE A 31 5.63 -11.11 9.84
N MET A 32 6.29 -12.23 9.54
CA MET A 32 6.42 -12.71 8.16
C MET A 32 5.13 -13.43 7.75
N LEU A 33 4.19 -12.69 7.16
CA LEU A 33 2.94 -13.19 6.59
C LEU A 33 3.12 -13.87 5.21
N PHE A 34 4.36 -14.00 4.75
CA PHE A 34 4.69 -14.45 3.40
C PHE A 34 5.48 -15.76 3.43
N CYS A 35 5.19 -16.63 2.48
CA CYS A 35 5.89 -17.88 2.29
C CYS A 35 7.30 -17.64 1.70
N PRO A 36 8.39 -18.23 2.24
CA PRO A 36 9.75 -18.01 1.76
C PRO A 36 10.03 -18.63 0.38
N THR A 37 9.21 -19.58 -0.08
CA THR A 37 9.44 -20.32 -1.33
C THR A 37 8.69 -19.73 -2.52
N CYS A 38 7.49 -19.18 -2.31
CA CYS A 38 6.64 -18.66 -3.38
C CYS A 38 6.21 -17.20 -3.19
N ALA A 39 6.64 -16.54 -2.10
CA ALA A 39 6.29 -15.17 -1.74
C ALA A 39 4.78 -14.88 -1.64
N ASN A 40 3.94 -15.92 -1.63
CA ASN A 40 2.50 -15.78 -1.45
C ASN A 40 2.12 -15.60 0.02
N ILE A 41 0.99 -14.96 0.24
CA ILE A 41 0.41 -14.74 1.58
C ILE A 41 0.03 -16.10 2.17
N LEU A 42 0.43 -16.31 3.42
CA LEU A 42 0.04 -17.47 4.22
C LEU A 42 -1.35 -17.26 4.81
N ILE A 43 -2.18 -18.32 4.81
CA ILE A 43 -3.54 -18.30 5.34
C ILE A 43 -3.59 -19.15 6.61
N ILE A 44 -4.41 -18.73 7.58
CA ILE A 44 -4.65 -19.52 8.80
C ILE A 44 -5.56 -20.70 8.44
N SER A 45 -5.05 -21.92 8.62
CA SER A 45 -5.85 -23.14 8.60
C SER A 45 -5.87 -23.74 10.00
N SER A 46 -7.05 -24.13 10.48
CA SER A 46 -7.17 -24.99 11.65
C SER A 46 -7.17 -26.44 11.20
N GLU A 47 -6.44 -27.29 11.91
CA GLU A 47 -6.52 -28.74 11.75
C GLU A 47 -7.38 -29.33 12.87
N ALA A 48 -8.04 -30.46 12.62
CA ALA A 48 -8.89 -31.14 13.62
C ALA A 48 -8.13 -31.50 14.92
N SER A 49 -6.80 -31.48 14.88
CA SER A 49 -5.90 -31.69 16.01
C SER A 49 -5.77 -30.48 16.96
N GLY A 50 -6.48 -29.37 16.72
CA GLY A 50 -6.68 -28.29 17.71
C GLY A 50 -5.64 -27.17 17.70
N TYR A 51 -4.67 -27.18 16.78
CA TYR A 51 -3.69 -26.12 16.60
C TYR A 51 -3.91 -25.36 15.29
N ASN A 52 -3.69 -24.04 15.32
CA ASN A 52 -3.73 -23.20 14.13
C ASN A 52 -2.38 -23.24 13.42
N LYS A 53 -2.40 -23.34 12.08
CA LYS A 53 -1.20 -23.34 11.23
C LYS A 53 -1.32 -22.30 10.11
N TRP A 54 -0.20 -21.72 9.72
CA TRP A 54 -0.06 -20.92 8.50
C TRP A 54 0.21 -21.86 7.33
N ALA A 55 -0.75 -21.98 6.42
CA ALA A 55 -0.64 -22.80 5.22
C ALA A 55 -0.57 -21.92 3.97
N CYS A 56 0.32 -22.27 3.05
CA CYS A 56 0.31 -21.69 1.71
C CYS A 56 -0.68 -22.44 0.81
N GLN A 57 -1.41 -21.72 -0.05
CA GLN A 57 -2.32 -22.34 -1.02
C GLN A 57 -1.61 -22.83 -2.29
N THR A 58 -0.35 -22.46 -2.49
CA THR A 58 0.39 -22.71 -3.74
C THR A 58 1.50 -23.75 -3.56
N CYS A 59 2.00 -23.93 -2.34
CA CYS A 59 3.07 -24.88 -2.04
C CYS A 59 2.78 -25.62 -0.71
N PRO A 60 3.38 -26.79 -0.46
CA PRO A 60 3.13 -27.58 0.75
C PRO A 60 3.83 -27.00 2.01
N TYR A 61 4.13 -25.71 2.01
CA TYR A 61 4.74 -25.05 3.15
C TYR A 61 3.69 -24.80 4.24
N GLU A 62 3.95 -25.36 5.41
CA GLU A 62 3.13 -25.21 6.61
C GLU A 62 3.99 -24.73 7.78
N PHE A 63 3.47 -23.80 8.59
CA PHE A 63 4.15 -23.30 9.79
C PHE A 63 3.18 -23.26 10.99
N PRO A 64 3.48 -23.94 12.11
CA PRO A 64 2.58 -24.00 13.27
C PRO A 64 2.55 -22.66 14.04
N ILE A 65 1.35 -22.19 14.40
CA ILE A 65 1.16 -20.98 15.20
C ILE A 65 1.26 -21.34 16.69
N THR A 66 2.47 -21.21 17.24
CA THR A 66 2.74 -21.53 18.66
C THR A 66 2.49 -20.37 19.63
N LYS A 67 2.44 -19.14 19.12
CA LYS A 67 2.27 -17.92 19.93
C LYS A 67 1.11 -17.10 19.41
N GLN A 68 0.31 -16.55 20.31
CA GLN A 68 -0.71 -15.57 19.95
C GLN A 68 -0.05 -14.34 19.34
N MET A 69 -0.40 -14.04 18.10
CA MET A 69 0.15 -12.90 17.36
C MET A 69 -0.97 -11.92 17.09
N THR A 70 -0.90 -10.75 17.72
CA THR A 70 -1.87 -9.67 17.50
C THR A 70 -1.13 -8.48 16.91
N SER A 71 -1.45 -8.11 15.68
CA SER A 71 -1.03 -6.82 15.11
C SER A 71 -2.15 -5.81 15.31
N ARG A 72 -1.86 -4.72 16.01
CA ARG A 72 -2.77 -3.58 16.15
C ARG A 72 -2.07 -2.35 15.62
N THR A 73 -2.37 -1.99 14.38
CA THR A 73 -1.94 -0.71 13.81
C THR A 73 -3.01 0.33 14.12
N ARG A 74 -2.66 1.38 14.88
CA ARG A 74 -3.51 2.55 15.01
C ARG A 74 -3.40 3.35 13.72
N LEU A 75 -4.46 3.36 12.93
CA LEU A 75 -4.56 4.20 11.75
C LEU A 75 -4.62 5.66 12.23
N GLN A 76 -3.55 6.40 12.01
CA GLN A 76 -3.60 7.85 12.15
C GLN A 76 -4.43 8.39 10.98
N ARG A 77 -5.33 9.33 11.26
CA ARG A 77 -6.02 10.05 10.21
C ARG A 77 -4.97 10.80 9.41
N LYS A 78 -4.81 10.45 8.13
CA LYS A 78 -4.04 11.26 7.20
C LYS A 78 -4.68 12.65 7.18
N GLU A 79 -3.90 13.70 7.42
CA GLU A 79 -4.37 15.04 7.08
C GLU A 79 -4.76 15.03 5.60
N VAL A 80 -5.87 15.70 5.28
CA VAL A 80 -6.29 15.82 3.89
C VAL A 80 -5.23 16.67 3.22
N ASP A 81 -4.24 16.03 2.61
CA ASP A 81 -3.37 16.70 1.65
C ASP A 81 -4.31 17.36 0.65
N ASP A 82 -4.12 18.66 0.41
CA ASP A 82 -4.82 19.34 -0.67
C ASP A 82 -4.47 18.61 -1.97
N VAL A 83 -5.37 17.72 -2.39
CA VAL A 83 -5.27 16.90 -3.61
C VAL A 83 -5.10 17.79 -4.86
N LEU A 84 -5.33 19.10 -4.68
CA LEU A 84 -5.28 20.17 -5.65
C LEU A 84 -4.13 21.17 -5.37
N GLY A 85 -2.94 20.68 -4.97
CA GLY A 85 -1.68 21.44 -5.06
C GLY A 85 -1.59 22.73 -4.22
N GLY A 86 -2.44 22.88 -3.20
CA GLY A 86 -2.50 24.06 -2.34
C GLY A 86 -2.69 25.37 -3.13
N ASP A 87 -2.16 26.47 -2.61
CA ASP A 87 -2.31 27.79 -3.23
C ASP A 87 -1.59 27.95 -4.57
N ALA A 88 -0.60 27.10 -4.86
CA ALA A 88 0.15 27.16 -6.11
C ALA A 88 -0.72 26.78 -7.31
N MET A 89 -1.68 25.87 -7.13
CA MET A 89 -2.48 25.35 -8.22
C MET A 89 -3.51 26.34 -8.77
N TRP A 90 -3.77 27.45 -8.06
CA TRP A 90 -4.71 28.48 -8.48
C TRP A 90 -4.04 29.73 -9.09
N LYS A 91 -2.70 29.77 -9.13
CA LYS A 91 -1.96 30.95 -9.62
C LYS A 91 -2.09 31.14 -11.14
N ASP A 92 -2.16 30.04 -11.88
CA ASP A 92 -2.16 30.02 -13.35
C ASP A 92 -3.49 29.52 -13.93
N VAL A 93 -4.57 29.57 -13.14
CA VAL A 93 -5.89 29.08 -13.54
C VAL A 93 -6.72 30.20 -14.13
N ASP A 94 -7.47 29.88 -15.19
CA ASP A 94 -8.34 30.84 -15.86
C ASP A 94 -9.44 31.37 -14.93
N GLN A 95 -9.83 32.63 -15.16
CA GLN A 95 -10.92 33.29 -14.44
C GLN A 95 -12.19 33.33 -15.29
N THR A 96 -13.33 33.21 -14.62
CA THR A 96 -14.66 33.35 -15.22
C THR A 96 -15.54 34.28 -14.38
N ASP A 97 -16.57 34.86 -15.01
CA ASP A 97 -17.52 35.76 -14.38
C ASP A 97 -18.65 34.96 -13.70
N VAL A 98 -18.32 34.33 -12.57
CA VAL A 98 -19.28 33.59 -11.71
C VAL A 98 -19.32 34.23 -10.33
N ALA A 99 -20.53 34.50 -9.84
CA ALA A 99 -20.76 35.08 -8.52
C ALA A 99 -20.43 34.08 -7.40
N CYS A 100 -19.60 34.51 -6.44
CA CYS A 100 -19.29 33.70 -5.27
C CYS A 100 -20.49 33.62 -4.30
N PRO A 101 -20.93 32.42 -3.87
CA PRO A 101 -22.10 32.27 -3.00
C PRO A 101 -21.90 32.81 -1.58
N LYS A 102 -20.68 33.22 -1.22
CA LYS A 102 -20.33 33.71 0.13
C LYS A 102 -20.12 35.22 0.22
N CYS A 103 -19.61 35.84 -0.84
CA CYS A 103 -19.25 37.27 -0.83
C CYS A 103 -19.74 38.05 -2.05
N ASP A 104 -20.54 37.41 -2.91
CA ASP A 104 -21.12 38.00 -4.13
C ASP A 104 -20.11 38.63 -5.09
N ASN A 105 -18.82 38.27 -4.96
CA ASN A 105 -17.80 38.70 -5.91
C ASN A 105 -18.08 38.08 -7.28
N GLY A 106 -18.14 38.91 -8.33
CA GLY A 106 -18.50 38.48 -9.69
C GLY A 106 -17.41 37.71 -10.44
N ARG A 107 -16.26 37.41 -9.82
CA ARG A 107 -15.15 36.67 -10.46
C ARG A 107 -14.69 35.48 -9.63
N ALA A 108 -14.43 34.38 -10.30
CA ALA A 108 -13.91 33.14 -9.73
C ALA A 108 -12.88 32.49 -10.66
N TYR A 109 -11.86 31.87 -10.09
CA TYR A 109 -11.00 30.93 -10.80
C TYR A 109 -11.76 29.62 -11.02
N PHE A 110 -11.59 28.97 -12.17
CA PHE A 110 -12.25 27.70 -12.45
C PHE A 110 -11.27 26.64 -12.96
N MET A 111 -11.41 25.40 -12.50
CA MET A 111 -10.68 24.25 -13.03
C MET A 111 -11.64 23.10 -13.26
N GLN A 112 -11.38 22.31 -14.30
CA GLN A 112 -12.21 21.16 -14.66
C GLN A 112 -11.39 19.88 -14.46
N LEU A 113 -11.92 18.98 -13.63
CA LEU A 113 -11.26 17.74 -13.26
C LEU A 113 -12.18 16.54 -13.52
N GLN A 114 -11.62 15.53 -14.15
CA GLN A 114 -12.27 14.24 -14.34
C GLN A 114 -12.04 13.38 -13.10
N ILE A 115 -13.02 13.35 -12.20
CA ILE A 115 -12.97 12.57 -10.96
C ILE A 115 -13.72 11.23 -11.05
N ARG A 116 -14.42 10.99 -12.16
CA ARG A 116 -15.25 9.80 -12.42
C ARG A 116 -14.91 9.19 -13.77
N SER A 117 -15.63 8.14 -14.13
CA SER A 117 -15.51 7.47 -15.43
C SER A 117 -15.65 8.47 -16.59
N ALA A 118 -15.01 8.16 -17.72
CA ALA A 118 -15.00 9.03 -18.89
C ALA A 118 -16.38 9.27 -19.52
N ASP A 119 -17.37 8.45 -19.16
CA ASP A 119 -18.76 8.56 -19.64
C ASP A 119 -19.56 9.65 -18.90
N GLU A 120 -19.03 10.22 -17.80
CA GLU A 120 -19.65 11.31 -17.06
C GLU A 120 -19.03 12.68 -17.43
N PRO A 121 -19.80 13.78 -17.36
CA PRO A 121 -19.25 15.11 -17.62
C PRO A 121 -18.20 15.48 -16.57
N MET A 122 -17.24 16.33 -16.96
CA MET A 122 -16.22 16.86 -16.07
C MET A 122 -16.81 17.62 -14.89
N THR A 123 -16.24 17.45 -13.69
CA THR A 123 -16.62 18.25 -12.53
C THR A 123 -15.87 19.57 -12.55
N THR A 124 -16.59 20.69 -12.41
CA THR A 124 -15.98 22.02 -12.38
C THR A 124 -15.83 22.49 -10.93
N PHE A 125 -14.62 22.92 -10.58
CA PHE A 125 -14.29 23.50 -9.27
C PHE A 125 -14.03 24.99 -9.43
N TYR A 126 -14.61 25.79 -8.54
CA TYR A 126 -14.45 27.23 -8.49
C TYR A 126 -13.75 27.65 -7.20
N LYS A 127 -12.90 28.68 -7.29
CA LYS A 127 -12.34 29.41 -6.14
C LYS A 127 -12.61 30.88 -6.31
N CYS A 128 -13.14 31.52 -5.27
CA CYS A 128 -13.38 32.97 -5.29
C CYS A 128 -12.08 33.73 -5.57
N ALA A 129 -12.12 34.67 -6.54
CA ALA A 129 -10.96 35.49 -6.88
C ALA A 129 -10.62 36.53 -5.79
N ASN A 130 -11.53 36.76 -4.84
CA ASN A 130 -11.26 37.62 -3.69
C ASN A 130 -10.37 36.88 -2.67
N SER A 131 -9.13 37.37 -2.52
CA SER A 131 -8.12 36.84 -1.59
C SER A 131 -8.59 36.79 -0.12
N GLN A 132 -9.56 37.62 0.28
CA GLN A 132 -10.11 37.60 1.64
C GLN A 132 -11.17 36.50 1.84
N CYS A 133 -11.81 36.04 0.76
CA CYS A 133 -12.85 35.03 0.84
C CYS A 133 -12.28 33.62 0.68
N GLY A 134 -11.52 33.40 -0.40
CA GLY A 134 -10.89 32.11 -0.71
C GLY A 134 -11.85 30.91 -0.79
N HIS A 135 -13.17 31.15 -0.82
CA HIS A 135 -14.17 30.08 -0.79
C HIS A 135 -14.08 29.24 -2.05
N GLN A 136 -14.07 27.92 -1.86
CA GLN A 136 -14.05 26.94 -2.93
C GLN A 136 -15.37 26.19 -2.94
N TRP A 137 -15.96 26.05 -4.13
CA TRP A 137 -17.18 25.27 -4.33
C TRP A 137 -17.08 24.47 -5.63
N ARG A 138 -17.86 23.40 -5.72
CA ARG A 138 -17.95 22.57 -6.91
C ARG A 138 -19.33 22.73 -7.55
N VAL A 139 -19.37 22.59 -8.85
CA VAL A 139 -20.61 22.48 -9.63
C VAL A 139 -20.48 21.22 -10.47
N ASP A 140 -21.29 20.24 -10.09
CA ASP A 140 -21.51 18.96 -10.76
C ASP A 140 -22.62 19.03 -11.81
#